data_AF-A0A838V7S8-F1
#
_entry.id   AF-A0A838V7S8-F1
#
_cell.length_a   1.000
_cell.length_b   1.000
_cell.length_c   1.000
_cell.angle_alpha   90.00
_cell.angle_beta   90.00
_cell.angle_gamma   90.00
#
_symmetry.space_group_name_H-M   'P 1'
#
loop_
_entity.id
_entity.type
_entity.pdbx_description
1 polymer ?
#
loop_
_entity_poly.entity_id
_entity_poly.type
_entity_poly.pdbx_seq_one_letter_code
_entity_poly.pdbx_strand_id
1 'polypeptide(L)'
;MSAKEPKRHFFETYGPFPIPIKNGLAIKPPASWWKHLDEDYGVEVSRAIGCYMFTMGRSRIKPWYIGKTVNRFDEETFQQHRIDHYNKVICDRKGPPGMYFFPLITRHFHEPKWRLASGATHDRLIRWLEKTLISMAHVRNRNLANKSDATYLRTVDVRGLIGKGISGRAHGDISLAQRALFD
;
A
#
# COMPACT_ATOMS: atom_id res chain seq x y z
N MET A 1 -19.33 5.65 -34.52
CA MET A 1 -17.97 5.48 -33.96
C MET A 1 -18.08 5.56 -32.44
N SER A 2 -17.96 4.43 -31.73
CA SER A 2 -18.02 4.44 -30.26
C SER A 2 -16.69 4.98 -29.72
N ALA A 3 -16.74 6.07 -28.93
CA ALA A 3 -15.56 6.60 -28.27
C ALA A 3 -15.02 5.52 -27.32
N LYS A 4 -13.77 5.09 -27.52
CA LYS A 4 -13.10 4.18 -26.57
C LYS A 4 -13.05 4.90 -25.22
N GLU A 5 -13.75 4.37 -24.24
CA GLU A 5 -13.60 4.84 -22.86
C GLU A 5 -12.11 4.79 -22.47
N PRO A 6 -11.60 5.80 -21.76
CA PRO A 6 -10.22 5.81 -21.34
C PRO A 6 -9.93 4.57 -20.49
N LYS A 7 -8.82 3.90 -20.79
CA LYS A 7 -8.38 2.71 -20.06
C LYS A 7 -8.21 3.07 -18.58
N ARG A 8 -9.08 2.53 -17.72
CA ARG A 8 -8.99 2.72 -16.28
C ARG A 8 -7.97 1.76 -15.68
N HIS A 9 -7.36 2.21 -14.58
CA HIS A 9 -6.44 1.42 -13.79
C HIS A 9 -6.92 1.39 -12.34
N PHE A 10 -6.72 0.26 -11.69
CA PHE A 10 -7.28 0.00 -10.38
C PHE A 10 -6.17 -0.50 -9.45
N PHE A 11 -6.24 -0.09 -8.19
CA PHE A 11 -5.41 -0.62 -7.12
C PHE A 11 -6.30 -1.22 -6.04
N GLU A 12 -5.87 -2.34 -5.48
CA GLU A 12 -6.50 -2.94 -4.32
C GLU A 12 -5.75 -2.54 -3.04
N THR A 13 -6.34 -2.76 -1.87
CA THR A 13 -5.71 -2.51 -0.57
C THR A 13 -5.69 -3.79 0.26
N TYR A 14 -4.51 -4.11 0.81
CA TYR A 14 -4.28 -5.23 1.72
C TYR A 14 -3.61 -4.73 3.01
N GLY A 15 -4.01 -5.27 4.16
CA GLY A 15 -3.46 -4.94 5.48
C GLY A 15 -4.41 -4.11 6.37
N PRO A 16 -4.04 -3.76 7.61
CA PRO A 16 -2.68 -3.74 8.11
C PRO A 16 -2.16 -5.13 8.48
N PHE A 17 -0.97 -5.46 7.99
CA PHE A 17 -0.23 -6.64 8.40
C PHE A 17 0.69 -6.31 9.59
N PRO A 18 0.71 -7.14 10.64
CA PRO A 18 1.68 -6.98 11.72
C PRO A 18 3.09 -7.24 11.19
N ILE A 19 3.97 -6.26 11.38
CA ILE A 19 5.38 -6.37 11.00
C ILE A 19 6.12 -7.18 12.07
N PRO A 20 6.95 -8.18 11.73
CA PRO A 20 7.76 -8.91 12.70
C PRO A 20 8.71 -7.98 13.45
N ILE A 21 8.66 -8.04 14.78
CA ILE A 21 9.49 -7.24 15.69
C ILE A 21 10.44 -8.14 16.46
N LYS A 22 11.72 -7.76 16.52
CA LYS A 22 12.74 -8.39 17.35
C LYS A 22 13.47 -7.31 18.15
N ASN A 23 13.54 -7.48 19.47
CA ASN A 23 14.17 -6.51 20.39
C ASN A 23 13.61 -5.08 20.22
N GLY A 24 12.30 -4.94 19.98
CA GLY A 24 11.66 -3.65 19.78
C GLY A 24 11.87 -3.00 18.40
N LEU A 25 12.58 -3.66 17.48
CA LEU A 25 12.83 -3.17 16.13
C LEU A 25 12.13 -4.02 15.08
N ALA A 26 11.65 -3.40 14.00
CA ALA A 26 11.21 -4.11 12.81
C ALA A 26 12.38 -4.82 12.14
N ILE A 27 12.11 -6.06 11.75
CA ILE A 27 13.03 -6.90 10.98
C ILE A 27 12.40 -7.27 9.64
N LYS A 28 13.25 -7.69 8.69
CA LYS A 28 12.78 -8.25 7.42
C LYS A 28 11.93 -9.50 7.70
N PRO A 29 10.69 -9.58 7.19
CA PRO A 29 9.87 -10.77 7.36
C PRO A 29 10.51 -12.00 6.69
N PRO A 30 10.42 -13.19 7.31
CA PRO A 30 10.84 -14.43 6.67
C PRO A 30 9.92 -14.78 5.50
N ALA A 31 10.36 -15.67 4.61
CA ALA A 31 9.55 -16.14 3.47
C ALA A 31 8.19 -16.74 3.88
N SER A 32 8.11 -17.38 5.05
CA SER A 32 6.85 -17.91 5.60
C SER A 32 5.81 -16.84 5.88
N TRP A 33 6.22 -15.62 6.24
CA TRP A 33 5.30 -14.51 6.46
C TRP A 33 4.61 -14.10 5.16
N TRP A 34 5.37 -14.03 4.06
CA TRP A 34 4.83 -13.76 2.73
C TRP A 34 3.92 -14.88 2.24
N LYS A 35 4.32 -16.13 2.49
CA LYS A 35 3.51 -17.30 2.12
C LYS A 35 2.15 -17.30 2.82
N HIS A 36 2.11 -17.06 4.13
CA HIS A 36 0.83 -16.97 4.85
C HIS A 36 -0.02 -15.82 4.34
N LEU A 37 0.58 -14.67 4.04
CA LEU A 37 -0.13 -13.53 3.45
C LEU A 37 -0.74 -13.90 2.10
N ASP A 38 0.00 -14.57 1.22
CA ASP A 38 -0.53 -15.00 -0.08
C ASP A 38 -1.64 -16.06 0.05
N GLU A 39 -1.52 -16.97 1.01
CA GLU A 39 -2.52 -18.01 1.32
C GLU A 39 -3.82 -17.41 1.89
N ASP A 40 -3.71 -16.46 2.84
CA ASP A 40 -4.85 -15.82 3.50
C ASP A 40 -5.79 -15.10 2.51
N TYR A 41 -5.22 -14.54 1.44
CA TYR A 41 -5.99 -13.82 0.42
C TYR A 41 -6.19 -14.61 -0.88
N GLY A 42 -5.58 -15.79 -1.00
CA GLY A 42 -5.65 -16.61 -2.21
C GLY A 42 -5.04 -15.95 -3.45
N VAL A 43 -4.11 -15.00 -3.26
CA VAL A 43 -3.43 -14.26 -4.34
C VAL A 43 -1.96 -14.01 -4.00
N GLU A 44 -1.08 -13.95 -5.01
CA GLU A 44 0.36 -13.69 -4.84
C GLU A 44 0.65 -12.20 -4.58
N VAL A 45 0.24 -11.67 -3.42
CA VAL A 45 0.56 -10.27 -3.04
C VAL A 45 2.06 -10.08 -2.95
N SER A 46 2.82 -11.04 -2.41
CA SER A 46 4.27 -10.97 -2.27
C SER A 46 4.99 -10.61 -3.58
N ARG A 47 4.48 -11.12 -4.71
CA ARG A 47 5.03 -10.94 -6.06
C ARG A 47 4.42 -9.79 -6.85
N ALA A 48 3.46 -9.08 -6.26
CA ALA A 48 2.79 -7.98 -6.92
C ALA A 48 3.67 -6.72 -6.98
N ILE A 49 3.30 -5.82 -7.91
CA ILE A 49 3.84 -4.46 -8.01
C ILE A 49 2.83 -3.45 -7.48
N GLY A 50 3.32 -2.31 -6.98
CA GLY A 50 2.44 -1.25 -6.49
C GLY A 50 3.11 -0.40 -5.42
N CYS A 51 2.28 0.16 -4.53
CA CYS A 51 2.74 0.95 -3.39
C CYS A 51 2.62 0.17 -2.08
N TYR A 52 3.38 0.56 -1.06
CA TYR A 52 3.28 0.02 0.28
C TYR A 52 3.42 1.15 1.30
N MET A 53 2.89 0.94 2.51
CA MET A 53 2.86 1.96 3.55
C MET A 53 3.11 1.36 4.92
N PHE A 54 4.16 1.84 5.58
CA PHE A 54 4.43 1.58 6.98
C PHE A 54 3.64 2.55 7.85
N THR A 55 3.02 2.02 8.90
CA THR A 55 2.15 2.75 9.81
C THR A 55 2.38 2.36 11.26
N MET A 56 2.10 3.26 12.20
CA MET A 56 2.11 2.95 13.64
C MET A 56 0.76 3.28 14.27
N GLY A 57 0.32 2.45 15.21
CA GLY A 57 -0.88 2.68 16.03
C GLY A 57 -2.01 1.67 15.78
N ARG A 58 -2.94 1.56 16.74
CA ARG A 58 -4.19 0.77 16.60
C ARG A 58 -5.39 1.65 16.28
N SER A 59 -5.71 2.58 17.19
CA SER A 59 -6.91 3.43 17.12
C SER A 59 -6.68 4.72 16.33
N ARG A 60 -5.45 5.24 16.34
CA ARG A 60 -5.00 6.39 15.53
C ARG A 60 -3.82 5.95 14.68
N ILE A 61 -4.11 5.28 13.57
CA ILE A 61 -3.12 4.76 12.64
C ILE A 61 -2.46 5.94 11.94
N LYS A 62 -1.13 6.06 12.05
CA LYS A 62 -0.37 7.13 11.38
C LYS A 62 0.57 6.54 10.33
N PRO A 63 0.55 7.03 9.09
CA PRO A 63 1.53 6.67 8.08
C PRO A 63 2.88 7.32 8.38
N TRP A 64 3.96 6.55 8.23
CA TRP A 64 5.32 6.99 8.56
C TRP A 64 6.30 6.86 7.40
N TYR A 65 6.04 5.92 6.51
CA TYR A 65 6.80 5.76 5.28
C TYR A 65 5.87 5.19 4.22
N ILE A 66 5.93 5.76 3.02
CA ILE A 66 5.28 5.20 1.83
C ILE A 66 6.35 4.95 0.80
N GLY A 67 6.27 3.85 0.09
CA GLY A 67 7.10 3.68 -1.08
C GLY A 67 6.40 2.85 -2.14
N LYS A 68 7.14 2.56 -3.20
CA LYS A 68 6.68 1.71 -4.29
C LYS A 68 7.69 0.64 -4.66
N THR A 69 7.21 -0.31 -5.44
CA THR A 69 8.01 -1.30 -6.15
C THR A 69 7.40 -1.54 -7.53
N VAL A 70 8.25 -1.69 -8.54
CA VAL A 70 7.89 -2.19 -9.88
C VAL A 70 8.45 -3.60 -10.12
N ASN A 71 9.10 -4.17 -9.11
CA ASN A 71 9.63 -5.52 -9.11
C ASN A 71 8.67 -6.43 -8.34
N ARG A 72 8.95 -6.68 -7.06
CA ARG A 72 8.09 -7.44 -6.14
C ARG A 72 8.08 -6.81 -4.77
N PHE A 73 7.00 -6.99 -4.01
CA PHE A 73 6.92 -6.49 -2.65
C PHE A 73 7.88 -7.21 -1.71
N ASP A 74 8.06 -8.52 -1.85
CA ASP A 74 8.94 -9.32 -1.00
C ASP A 74 10.44 -9.03 -1.16
N GLU A 75 10.84 -8.58 -2.34
CA GLU A 75 12.22 -8.21 -2.66
C GLU A 75 12.56 -6.79 -2.17
N GLU A 76 11.62 -5.85 -2.29
CA GLU A 76 11.92 -4.43 -2.11
C GLU A 76 11.41 -3.81 -0.80
N THR A 77 10.22 -4.19 -0.33
CA THR A 77 9.51 -3.46 0.76
C THR A 77 10.35 -3.33 2.03
N PHE A 78 11.05 -4.41 2.37
CA PHE A 78 11.84 -4.55 3.60
C PHE A 78 13.35 -4.56 3.32
N GLN A 79 13.81 -3.82 2.31
CA GLN A 79 15.25 -3.56 2.15
C GLN A 79 15.78 -2.76 3.36
N GLN A 80 17.05 -3.00 3.71
CA GLN A 80 17.65 -2.54 4.96
C GLN A 80 17.44 -1.04 5.20
N HIS A 81 17.72 -0.19 4.21
CA HIS A 81 17.56 1.26 4.35
C HIS A 81 16.10 1.69 4.68
N ARG A 82 15.09 0.99 4.16
CA ARG A 82 13.66 1.26 4.43
C ARG A 82 13.29 0.84 5.86
N ILE A 83 13.79 -0.32 6.28
CA ILE A 83 13.67 -0.81 7.66
C ILE A 83 14.35 0.18 8.62
N ASP A 84 15.54 0.66 8.30
CA ASP A 84 16.29 1.58 9.17
C ASP A 84 15.55 2.92 9.35
N HIS A 85 14.97 3.46 8.27
CA HIS A 85 14.11 4.64 8.36
C HIS A 85 12.90 4.40 9.25
N TYR A 86 12.29 3.23 9.14
CA TYR A 86 11.12 2.88 9.94
C TYR A 86 11.46 2.58 11.41
N ASN A 87 12.62 1.97 11.68
CA ASN A 87 13.10 1.68 13.03
C ASN A 87 13.38 2.95 13.83
N LYS A 88 13.90 4.01 13.18
CA LYS A 88 14.00 5.34 13.81
C LYS A 88 12.64 5.82 14.33
N VAL A 89 11.57 5.57 13.57
CA VAL A 89 10.21 5.92 13.99
C VAL A 89 9.72 5.01 15.13
N ILE A 90 9.97 3.70 15.06
CA ILE A 90 9.54 2.75 16.09
C ILE A 90 10.16 3.10 17.46
N CYS A 91 11.45 3.43 17.49
CA CYS A 91 12.14 3.79 18.73
C CYS A 91 11.50 4.99 19.45
N ASP A 92 11.01 5.97 18.68
CA ASP A 92 10.51 7.23 19.21
C ASP A 92 9.00 7.23 19.49
N ARG A 93 8.27 6.17 19.11
CA ARG A 93 6.80 6.18 19.07
C ARG A 93 6.19 4.93 19.67
N LYS A 94 5.08 5.10 20.41
CA LYS A 94 4.29 3.99 20.96
C LYS A 94 3.18 3.57 19.99
N GLY A 95 2.93 2.27 19.91
CA GLY A 95 1.85 1.67 19.12
C GLY A 95 2.37 0.51 18.26
N PRO A 96 1.51 -0.42 17.83
CA PRO A 96 1.96 -1.52 17.00
C PRO A 96 2.32 -1.02 15.60
N PRO A 97 3.39 -1.57 15.01
CA PRO A 97 3.75 -1.33 13.62
C PRO A 97 2.85 -2.15 12.69
N GLY A 98 2.41 -1.53 11.61
CA GLY A 98 1.55 -2.13 10.59
C GLY A 98 2.04 -1.83 9.18
N MET A 99 1.80 -2.76 8.26
CA MET A 99 2.13 -2.65 6.84
C MET A 99 0.87 -2.72 5.99
N TYR A 100 0.73 -1.83 5.02
CA TYR A 100 -0.28 -1.92 3.97
C TYR A 100 0.37 -2.12 2.60
N PHE A 101 -0.29 -2.89 1.74
CA PHE A 101 0.07 -3.02 0.33
C PHE A 101 -1.06 -2.50 -0.55
N PHE A 102 -0.67 -1.80 -1.60
CA PHE A 102 -1.54 -1.25 -2.63
C PHE A 102 -1.11 -1.80 -4.00
N PRO A 103 -1.35 -3.08 -4.28
CA PRO A 103 -0.98 -3.68 -5.56
C PRO A 103 -1.83 -3.15 -6.71
N LEU A 104 -1.20 -2.98 -7.87
CA LEU A 104 -1.90 -2.73 -9.13
C LEU A 104 -2.67 -4.00 -9.53
N ILE A 105 -3.89 -3.85 -10.02
CA ILE A 105 -4.67 -4.97 -10.59
C ILE A 105 -4.83 -4.81 -12.11
N THR A 106 -4.89 -5.95 -12.81
CA THR A 106 -4.85 -6.00 -14.29
C THR A 106 -6.16 -5.60 -14.98
N ARG A 107 -7.28 -5.68 -14.27
CA ARG A 107 -8.65 -5.32 -14.71
C ARG A 107 -9.53 -5.10 -13.48
N HIS A 108 -10.79 -4.71 -13.67
CA HIS A 108 -11.68 -4.45 -12.55
C HIS A 108 -11.92 -5.71 -11.69
N PHE A 109 -12.12 -5.55 -10.39
CA PHE A 109 -12.25 -6.65 -9.42
C PHE A 109 -13.53 -7.49 -9.60
N HIS A 110 -14.52 -6.98 -10.34
CA HIS A 110 -15.73 -7.72 -10.72
C HIS A 110 -15.57 -8.49 -12.03
N GLU A 111 -14.48 -8.27 -12.77
CA GLU A 111 -14.25 -8.98 -14.01
C GLU A 111 -13.62 -10.35 -13.72
N PRO A 112 -14.07 -11.42 -14.41
CA PRO A 112 -13.42 -12.71 -14.31
C PRO A 112 -11.95 -12.58 -14.76
N LYS A 113 -11.08 -13.38 -14.13
CA LYS A 113 -9.64 -13.43 -14.41
C LYS A 113 -8.88 -12.15 -14.05
N TRP A 114 -9.39 -11.34 -13.10
CA TRP A 114 -8.56 -10.32 -12.49
C TRP A 114 -7.38 -10.97 -11.76
N ARG A 115 -6.24 -10.32 -11.81
CA ARG A 115 -5.01 -10.73 -11.12
C ARG A 115 -4.23 -9.49 -10.69
N LEU A 116 -3.42 -9.65 -9.65
CA LEU A 116 -2.41 -8.66 -9.29
C LEU A 116 -1.41 -8.54 -10.45
N ALA A 117 -1.00 -7.31 -10.74
CA ALA A 117 0.01 -7.04 -11.76
C ALA A 117 1.38 -7.44 -11.22
N SER A 118 2.23 -7.93 -12.12
CA SER A 118 3.61 -8.30 -11.83
C SER A 118 4.52 -7.83 -12.98
N GLY A 119 5.82 -7.71 -12.69
CA GLY A 119 6.83 -7.24 -13.64
C GLY A 119 6.87 -5.72 -13.84
N ALA A 120 7.98 -5.22 -14.39
CA ALA A 120 8.30 -3.79 -14.49
C ALA A 120 7.48 -3.03 -15.54
N THR A 121 6.16 -3.00 -15.36
CA THR A 121 5.22 -2.26 -16.20
C THR A 121 4.49 -1.22 -15.36
N HIS A 122 3.94 -0.19 -16.00
CA HIS A 122 3.07 0.80 -15.34
C HIS A 122 3.76 1.68 -14.26
N ASP A 123 5.09 1.87 -14.33
CA ASP A 123 5.85 2.70 -13.38
C ASP A 123 5.28 4.12 -13.21
N ARG A 124 4.84 4.76 -14.31
CA ARG A 124 4.22 6.09 -14.25
C ARG A 124 2.97 6.11 -13.39
N LEU A 125 2.14 5.07 -13.47
CA LEU A 125 0.92 4.94 -12.69
C LEU A 125 1.22 4.67 -11.22
N ILE A 126 2.19 3.80 -10.94
CA ILE A 126 2.60 3.46 -9.57
C ILE A 126 3.25 4.68 -8.90
N ARG A 127 4.11 5.43 -9.61
CA ARG A 127 4.66 6.72 -9.15
C ARG A 127 3.57 7.73 -8.84
N TRP A 128 2.53 7.76 -9.66
CA TRP A 128 1.41 8.65 -9.40
C TRP A 128 0.68 8.28 -8.10
N LEU A 129 0.41 7.00 -7.88
CA LEU A 129 -0.24 6.54 -6.65
C LEU A 129 0.63 6.83 -5.44
N GLU A 130 1.94 6.53 -5.52
CA GLU A 130 2.92 6.81 -4.47
C GLU A 130 2.87 8.29 -4.05
N LYS A 131 2.97 9.22 -5.02
CA LYS A 131 2.89 10.66 -4.74
C LYS A 131 1.56 11.04 -4.09
N THR A 132 0.46 10.46 -4.56
CA THR A 132 -0.87 10.71 -4.01
C THR A 132 -0.99 10.24 -2.57
N LEU A 133 -0.56 9.01 -2.26
CA LEU A 133 -0.53 8.47 -0.91
C LEU A 133 0.38 9.30 0.00
N ILE A 134 1.56 9.71 -0.47
CA ILE A 134 2.48 10.58 0.27
C ILE A 134 1.81 11.91 0.63
N SER A 135 1.06 12.50 -0.30
CA SER A 135 0.34 13.76 -0.07
C SER A 135 -0.68 13.62 1.06
N MET A 136 -1.49 12.56 0.98
CA MET A 136 -2.51 12.26 1.99
C MET A 136 -1.87 11.99 3.35
N ALA A 137 -0.81 11.19 3.37
CA ALA A 137 -0.05 10.89 4.57
C ALA A 137 0.62 12.13 5.17
N HIS A 138 1.08 13.08 4.35
CA HIS A 138 1.71 14.31 4.83
C HIS A 138 0.72 15.24 5.54
N VAL A 139 -0.52 15.36 5.01
CA VAL A 139 -1.60 16.11 5.68
C VAL A 139 -1.86 15.54 7.08
N ARG A 140 -1.81 14.21 7.22
CA ARG A 140 -2.06 13.49 8.48
C ARG A 140 -0.86 13.41 9.42
N ASN A 141 0.34 13.34 8.87
CA ASN A 141 1.59 13.24 9.59
C ASN A 141 2.66 14.11 8.91
N ARG A 142 2.82 15.34 9.40
CA ARG A 142 3.85 16.27 8.91
C ARG A 142 5.29 15.74 9.06
N ASN A 143 5.47 14.70 9.88
CA ASN A 143 6.76 14.03 10.12
C ASN A 143 6.95 12.76 9.26
N LEU A 144 6.22 12.63 8.13
CA LEU A 144 6.44 11.56 7.16
C LEU A 144 7.92 11.50 6.72
N ALA A 145 8.51 10.31 6.75
CA ALA A 145 9.95 10.13 6.54
C ALA A 145 10.40 10.49 5.11
N ASN A 146 9.54 10.27 4.11
CA ASN A 146 9.80 10.64 2.72
C ASN A 146 8.91 11.84 2.31
N LYS A 147 9.49 13.03 2.33
CA LYS A 147 8.84 14.27 1.86
C LYS A 147 8.94 14.35 0.34
N SER A 148 7.86 14.71 -0.38
CA SER A 148 7.95 15.08 -1.79
C SER A 148 6.82 16.02 -2.25
N ASP A 149 7.12 16.85 -3.24
CA ASP A 149 6.18 17.71 -3.98
C ASP A 149 5.19 16.88 -4.80
N ALA A 150 3.89 17.08 -4.53
CA ALA A 150 2.83 16.31 -5.13
C ALA A 150 2.10 17.02 -6.26
N THR A 151 1.77 16.26 -7.32
CA THR A 151 0.89 16.71 -8.40
C THR A 151 -0.20 15.66 -8.61
N TYR A 152 -1.46 16.06 -8.51
CA TYR A 152 -2.65 15.20 -8.58
C TYR A 152 -2.99 14.82 -10.04
N LEU A 153 -3.32 13.55 -10.34
CA LEU A 153 -3.85 13.10 -11.64
C LEU A 153 -5.25 12.53 -11.42
N ARG A 154 -6.20 12.91 -12.27
CA ARG A 154 -7.64 12.60 -12.10
C ARG A 154 -8.07 11.23 -12.66
N THR A 155 -7.13 10.35 -13.03
CA THR A 155 -7.41 9.15 -13.86
C THR A 155 -7.26 7.81 -13.14
N VAL A 156 -7.20 7.79 -11.81
CA VAL A 156 -6.90 6.58 -11.05
C VAL A 156 -7.89 6.42 -9.90
N ASP A 157 -8.47 5.23 -9.81
CA ASP A 157 -9.35 4.83 -8.73
C ASP A 157 -8.61 3.83 -7.82
N VAL A 158 -8.62 4.08 -6.52
CA VAL A 158 -8.10 3.19 -5.48
C VAL A 158 -9.29 2.73 -4.66
N ARG A 159 -9.54 1.41 -4.61
CA ARG A 159 -10.74 0.88 -3.98
C ARG A 159 -10.85 1.37 -2.53
N GLY A 160 -11.92 2.12 -2.26
CA GLY A 160 -12.19 2.68 -0.94
C GLY A 160 -11.31 3.86 -0.51
N LEU A 161 -10.38 4.35 -1.32
CA LEU A 161 -9.58 5.54 -0.99
C LEU A 161 -9.76 6.69 -1.99
N ILE A 162 -9.82 6.40 -3.29
CA ILE A 162 -9.92 7.41 -4.36
C ILE A 162 -10.89 6.91 -5.43
N GLY A 163 -11.85 7.73 -5.86
CA GLY A 163 -12.88 7.36 -6.84
C GLY A 163 -14.25 7.08 -6.22
N LYS A 164 -15.27 6.81 -7.05
CA LYS A 164 -16.62 6.47 -6.55
C LYS A 164 -16.56 5.15 -5.76
N GLY A 165 -16.93 5.19 -4.47
CA GLY A 165 -17.04 3.99 -3.65
C GLY A 165 -18.09 3.04 -4.22
N ILE A 166 -17.68 1.83 -4.60
CA ILE A 166 -18.60 0.82 -5.15
C ILE A 166 -18.94 -0.18 -4.05
N SER A 167 -20.23 -0.41 -3.86
CA SER A 167 -20.81 -1.38 -2.93
C SER A 167 -20.47 -2.82 -3.35
N GLY A 168 -19.85 -3.56 -2.44
CA GLY A 168 -19.51 -4.98 -2.54
C GLY A 168 -18.76 -5.39 -1.28
N ARG A 169 -18.67 -6.69 -0.97
CA ARG A 169 -18.11 -7.19 0.30
C ARG A 169 -16.78 -6.49 0.60
N ALA A 170 -16.79 -5.66 1.63
CA ALA A 170 -15.60 -5.04 2.16
C ALA A 170 -14.76 -6.16 2.79
N HIS A 171 -13.53 -6.35 2.33
CA HIS A 171 -12.53 -6.91 3.23
C HIS A 171 -12.40 -5.88 4.37
N GLY A 172 -12.41 -6.32 5.63
CA GLY A 172 -12.55 -5.44 6.81
C GLY A 172 -11.53 -4.29 6.90
N ASP A 173 -10.50 -4.37 6.09
CA ASP A 173 -9.26 -3.62 6.03
C ASP A 173 -9.36 -2.24 5.35
N ILE A 174 -10.30 -2.05 4.43
CA ILE A 174 -10.47 -0.77 3.70
C ILE A 174 -10.79 0.38 4.67
N SER A 175 -11.59 0.10 5.70
CA SER A 175 -11.97 1.09 6.71
C SER A 175 -10.77 1.61 7.52
N LEU A 176 -9.76 0.77 7.76
CA LEU A 176 -8.56 1.15 8.51
C LEU A 176 -7.59 1.97 7.65
N ALA A 177 -7.46 1.62 6.36
CA ALA A 177 -6.71 2.43 5.41
C ALA A 177 -7.36 3.81 5.22
N GLN A 178 -8.69 3.87 5.14
CA GLN A 178 -9.43 5.13 5.13
C GLN A 178 -9.13 5.96 6.38
N ARG A 179 -9.19 5.36 7.57
CA ARG A 179 -8.86 6.07 8.82
C ARG A 179 -7.43 6.60 8.86
N ALA A 180 -6.47 5.87 8.30
CA ALA A 180 -5.08 6.31 8.27
C ALA A 180 -4.84 7.52 7.35
N LEU A 181 -5.68 7.68 6.31
CA LEU A 181 -5.49 8.67 5.24
C LEU A 181 -6.51 9.83 5.30
N PHE A 182 -7.74 9.59 5.76
CA PHE A 182 -8.89 10.50 5.68
C PHE A 182 -9.54 10.89 7.01
N ASP A 183 -9.28 10.21 8.15
CA ASP A 183 -9.80 10.59 9.49
C ASP A 183 -8.77 11.28 10.37
#